data_AF-A0A7W1W3W7-F1
#
_entry.id   AF-A0A7W1W3W7-F1
#
_cell.length_a   1.000
_cell.length_b   1.000
_cell.length_c   1.000
_cell.angle_alpha   90.00
_cell.angle_beta   90.00
_cell.angle_gamma   90.00
#
_symmetry.space_group_name_H-M   'P 1'
#
loop_
_entity.id
_entity.type
_entity.pdbx_description
1 polymer ?
#
loop_
_entity_poly.entity_id
_entity_poly.type
_entity_poly.pdbx_seq_one_letter_code
_entity_poly.pdbx_strand_id
1 'polypeptide(L)'
;MQNQERIEKLAKDTFHRAVRETMAGIFVLIVSAYFLQHAPIGSAKYYGCLLSIVSIGFILGIVWAFTISRRVVHRHPATDSLFWREAFETQAKLLRFVPLWYAAPLTTGAILSIAPTSGDEFTFFLLKLAVVGAVFAGVIYLNKMAADGLEAEAKQL
;
A
#
# COMPACT_ATOMS: atom_id res chain seq x y z
N MET A 1 20.63 11.86 -21.49
CA MET A 1 19.55 12.72 -20.96
C MET A 1 18.30 11.91 -20.61
N GLN A 2 17.76 11.08 -21.50
CA GLN A 2 16.54 10.29 -21.26
C GLN A 2 16.58 9.40 -20.00
N ASN A 3 17.72 8.76 -19.69
CA ASN A 3 17.84 7.90 -18.50
C ASN A 3 17.79 8.69 -17.19
N GLN A 4 18.39 9.88 -17.15
CA GLN A 4 18.41 10.70 -15.95
C GLN A 4 17.02 11.25 -15.62
N GLU A 5 16.26 11.67 -16.64
CA GLU A 5 14.86 12.08 -16.46
C GLU A 5 14.00 10.92 -15.92
N ARG A 6 14.21 9.69 -16.40
CA ARG A 6 13.50 8.50 -15.90
C ARG A 6 13.84 8.19 -14.43
N ILE A 7 15.12 8.26 -14.07
CA ILE A 7 15.59 8.04 -12.70
C ILE A 7 15.01 9.10 -11.75
N GLU A 8 15.03 10.37 -12.14
CA GLU A 8 14.47 11.46 -11.35
C GLU A 8 12.94 11.33 -11.19
N LYS A 9 12.25 10.92 -12.27
CA LYS A 9 10.82 10.61 -12.23
C LYS A 9 10.53 9.46 -11.25
N LEU A 10 11.28 8.35 -11.32
CA LEU A 10 11.11 7.23 -10.39
C LEU A 10 11.28 7.67 -8.93
N ALA A 11 12.33 8.42 -8.62
CA ALA A 11 12.57 8.92 -7.27
C ALA A 11 11.45 9.88 -6.81
N LYS A 12 10.95 10.74 -7.70
CA LYS A 12 9.84 11.64 -7.40
C LYS A 12 8.55 10.86 -7.14
N ASP A 13 8.23 9.88 -7.98
CA ASP A 13 6.98 9.11 -7.91
C ASP A 13 6.96 8.20 -6.69
N THR A 14 8.08 7.53 -6.38
CA THR A 14 8.20 6.72 -5.14
C THR A 14 8.04 7.57 -3.89
N PHE A 15 8.61 8.79 -3.86
CA PHE A 15 8.44 9.72 -2.74
C PHE A 15 6.99 10.25 -2.64
N HIS A 16 6.37 10.67 -3.75
CA HIS A 16 4.97 11.13 -3.74
C HIS A 16 4.02 10.02 -3.29
N ARG A 17 4.26 8.78 -3.73
CA ARG A 17 3.54 7.61 -3.23
C ARG A 17 3.70 7.49 -1.73
N ALA A 18 4.92 7.53 -1.20
CA ALA A 18 5.15 7.42 0.25
C ALA A 18 4.39 8.47 1.06
N VAL A 19 4.39 9.72 0.61
CA VAL A 19 3.62 10.80 1.25
C VAL A 19 2.12 10.52 1.18
N ARG A 20 1.59 10.16 0.00
CA ARG A 20 0.16 9.88 -0.18
C ARG A 20 -0.30 8.69 0.66
N GLU A 21 0.45 7.59 0.68
CA GLU A 21 0.14 6.41 1.49
C GLU A 21 0.25 6.73 2.98
N THR A 22 1.18 7.61 3.39
CA THR A 22 1.26 8.09 4.79
C THR A 22 0.02 8.89 5.18
N MET A 23 -0.44 9.81 4.34
CA MET A 23 -1.66 10.58 4.60
C MET A 23 -2.90 9.68 4.69
N ALA A 24 -3.04 8.73 3.76
CA ALA A 24 -4.11 7.73 3.79
C ALA A 24 -4.02 6.85 5.05
N GLY A 25 -2.81 6.39 5.39
CA GLY A 25 -2.54 5.59 6.59
C GLY A 25 -2.91 6.32 7.87
N ILE A 26 -2.54 7.60 8.01
CA ILE A 26 -2.92 8.43 9.17
C ILE A 26 -4.44 8.56 9.28
N PHE A 27 -5.13 8.79 8.16
CA PHE A 27 -6.59 8.86 8.16
C PHE A 27 -7.22 7.54 8.65
N VAL A 28 -6.78 6.40 8.12
CA VAL A 28 -7.29 5.09 8.54
C VAL A 28 -6.92 4.78 10.00
N LEU A 29 -5.74 5.22 10.47
CA LEU A 29 -5.35 5.11 11.89
C LEU A 29 -6.30 5.87 12.81
N ILE A 30 -6.61 7.14 12.48
CA ILE A 30 -7.54 7.96 13.27
C ILE A 30 -8.91 7.31 13.32
N VAL A 31 -9.44 6.87 12.17
CA VAL A 31 -10.74 6.20 12.08
C VAL A 31 -10.75 4.89 12.86
N SER A 32 -9.71 4.07 12.73
CA SER A 32 -9.59 2.78 13.45
C SER A 32 -9.44 2.99 14.95
N ALA A 33 -8.68 3.99 15.38
CA ALA A 33 -8.54 4.34 16.79
C ALA A 33 -9.85 4.84 17.40
N TYR A 34 -10.61 5.66 16.66
CA TYR A 34 -11.94 6.10 17.08
C TYR A 34 -12.88 4.91 17.25
N PHE A 35 -12.94 3.99 16.29
CA PHE A 35 -13.77 2.79 16.41
C PHE A 35 -13.31 1.84 17.50
N LEU A 36 -12.00 1.75 17.74
CA LEU A 36 -11.43 0.92 18.81
C LEU A 36 -11.90 1.38 20.20
N GLN A 37 -11.97 2.69 20.44
CA GLN A 37 -12.45 3.26 21.72
C GLN A 37 -13.92 2.93 22.01
N HIS A 38 -14.73 2.71 20.96
CA HIS A 38 -16.16 2.42 21.08
C HIS A 38 -16.47 0.94 20.85
N ALA A 39 -15.46 0.09 20.61
CA ALA A 39 -15.65 -1.33 20.39
C ALA A 39 -15.60 -2.09 21.73
N PRO A 40 -16.52 -3.03 21.97
CA PRO A 40 -16.45 -3.90 23.14
C PRO A 40 -15.14 -4.71 23.10
N ILE A 41 -14.40 -4.71 24.21
CA ILE A 41 -13.15 -5.48 24.34
C ILE A 41 -13.44 -6.96 24.07
N GLY A 42 -12.62 -7.60 23.23
CA GLY A 42 -12.79 -9.00 22.84
C GLY A 42 -13.76 -9.24 21.68
N SER A 43 -14.43 -8.21 21.17
CA SER A 43 -15.28 -8.34 19.96
C SER A 43 -14.45 -8.47 18.68
N ALA A 44 -15.03 -9.05 17.63
CA ALA A 44 -14.43 -9.09 16.29
C ALA A 44 -14.05 -7.68 15.79
N LYS A 45 -14.89 -6.68 16.09
CA LYS A 45 -14.65 -5.28 15.76
C LYS A 45 -13.40 -4.72 16.45
N TYR A 46 -13.21 -5.04 17.72
CA TYR A 46 -12.03 -4.62 18.50
C TYR A 46 -10.74 -5.18 17.89
N TYR A 47 -10.71 -6.49 17.61
CA TYR A 47 -9.54 -7.14 16.98
C TYR A 47 -9.32 -6.66 15.54
N GLY A 48 -10.38 -6.40 14.77
CA GLY A 48 -10.29 -5.85 13.43
C GLY A 48 -9.66 -4.46 13.41
N CYS A 49 -10.01 -3.59 14.36
CA CYS A 49 -9.42 -2.25 14.49
C CYS A 49 -7.94 -2.33 14.91
N LEU A 50 -7.60 -3.19 15.89
CA LEU A 50 -6.20 -3.41 16.28
C LEU A 50 -5.36 -3.93 15.11
N LEU A 51 -5.86 -4.93 14.40
CA LEU A 51 -5.16 -5.50 13.24
C LEU A 51 -4.96 -4.43 12.17
N SER A 52 -5.95 -3.59 11.91
CA SER A 52 -5.83 -2.48 10.95
C SER A 52 -4.73 -1.49 11.36
N ILE A 53 -4.68 -1.10 12.64
CA ILE A 53 -3.65 -0.19 13.17
C ILE A 53 -2.24 -0.76 13.00
N VAL A 54 -2.03 -2.03 13.41
CA VAL A 54 -0.73 -2.71 13.28
C VAL A 54 -0.35 -2.86 11.80
N SER A 55 -1.31 -3.21 10.95
CA SER A 55 -1.11 -3.36 9.51
C SER A 55 -0.66 -2.06 8.86
N ILE A 56 -1.25 -0.91 9.25
CA ILE A 56 -0.83 0.39 8.72
C ILE A 56 0.61 0.70 9.11
N GLY A 57 0.99 0.47 10.37
CA GLY A 57 2.38 0.65 10.82
C GLY A 57 3.37 -0.17 9.99
N PHE A 58 3.05 -1.44 9.74
CA PHE A 58 3.84 -2.32 8.89
C PHE A 58 3.92 -1.83 7.43
N ILE A 59 2.78 -1.46 6.84
CA ILE A 59 2.68 -0.95 5.47
C ILE A 59 3.51 0.31 5.28
N LEU A 60 3.41 1.27 6.21
CA LEU A 60 4.20 2.49 6.16
C LEU A 60 5.69 2.19 6.29
N GLY A 61 6.06 1.24 7.16
CA GLY A 61 7.44 0.74 7.26
C GLY A 61 7.98 0.25 5.92
N ILE A 62 7.23 -0.59 5.21
CA ILE A 62 7.62 -1.09 3.88
C ILE A 62 7.73 0.06 2.88
N VAL A 63 6.71 0.92 2.79
CA VAL A 63 6.68 2.01 1.82
C VAL A 63 7.88 2.93 1.99
N TRP A 64 8.22 3.31 3.22
CA TRP A 64 9.39 4.15 3.50
C TRP A 64 10.72 3.43 3.32
N ALA A 65 10.82 2.13 3.67
CA ALA A 65 12.04 1.35 3.48
C ALA A 65 12.44 1.23 2.00
N PHE A 66 11.44 1.16 1.11
CA PHE A 66 11.66 1.08 -0.34
C PHE A 66 11.53 2.43 -1.06
N THR A 67 11.42 3.55 -0.34
CA THR A 67 11.40 4.87 -0.99
C THR A 67 12.79 5.25 -1.48
N ILE A 68 12.94 5.55 -2.77
CA ILE A 68 14.22 5.99 -3.33
C ILE A 68 14.44 7.45 -2.94
N SER A 69 15.30 7.68 -1.96
CA SER A 69 15.63 9.03 -1.52
C SER A 69 16.44 9.78 -2.58
N ARG A 70 16.30 11.11 -2.63
CA ARG A 70 17.15 11.96 -3.50
C ARG A 70 18.65 11.76 -3.27
N ARG A 71 19.07 11.32 -2.07
CA ARG A 71 20.47 11.01 -1.77
C ARG A 71 20.99 9.81 -2.57
N VAL A 72 20.15 8.80 -2.81
CA VAL A 72 20.50 7.63 -3.63
C VAL A 72 20.73 8.05 -5.08
N VAL A 73 19.86 8.92 -5.61
CA VAL A 73 20.00 9.51 -6.96
C VAL A 73 21.30 10.30 -7.10
N HIS A 74 21.75 11.01 -6.06
CA HIS A 74 23.01 11.77 -6.12
C HIS A 74 24.26 10.90 -5.94
N ARG A 75 24.13 9.71 -5.33
CA ARG A 75 25.27 8.80 -5.09
C ARG A 75 25.54 7.87 -6.27
N HIS A 76 24.52 7.49 -7.03
CA HIS A 76 24.67 6.60 -8.18
C HIS A 76 24.57 7.40 -9.49
N PRO A 77 25.63 7.43 -10.32
CA PRO A 77 25.57 8.12 -11.60
C PRO A 77 24.53 7.47 -12.51
N ALA A 78 23.93 8.25 -13.41
CA ALA A 78 22.92 7.75 -14.36
C ALA A 78 23.49 6.73 -15.38
N THR A 79 24.81 6.59 -15.44
CA THR A 79 25.52 5.60 -16.26
C THR A 79 25.56 4.22 -15.63
N ASP A 80 25.20 4.07 -14.35
CA ASP A 80 25.12 2.78 -13.65
C ASP A 80 23.80 2.07 -13.99
N SER A 81 23.69 1.60 -15.24
CA SER A 81 22.47 1.00 -15.78
C SER A 81 22.04 -0.26 -15.03
N LEU A 82 22.99 -1.04 -14.50
CA LEU A 82 22.70 -2.25 -13.71
C LEU A 82 21.99 -1.89 -12.40
N PHE A 83 22.52 -0.95 -11.62
CA PHE A 83 21.89 -0.50 -10.39
C PHE A 83 20.47 0.04 -10.62
N TRP A 84 20.32 0.92 -11.62
CA TRP A 84 19.02 1.52 -11.89
C TRP A 84 18.02 0.49 -12.39
N ARG A 85 18.42 -0.43 -13.26
CA ARG A 85 17.55 -1.53 -13.69
C ARG A 85 17.08 -2.38 -12.50
N GLU A 86 17.97 -2.75 -11.59
CA GLU A 86 17.60 -3.47 -10.37
C GLU A 86 16.64 -2.67 -9.48
N ALA A 87 16.84 -1.34 -9.36
CA ALA A 87 15.96 -0.47 -8.60
C ALA A 87 14.54 -0.43 -9.20
N PHE A 88 14.42 -0.28 -10.52
CA PHE A 88 13.13 -0.34 -11.22
C PHE A 88 12.45 -1.70 -11.06
N GLU A 89 13.18 -2.80 -11.25
CA GLU A 89 12.66 -4.16 -11.07
C GLU A 89 12.21 -4.42 -9.63
N THR A 90 12.94 -3.89 -8.64
CA THR A 90 12.59 -3.99 -7.22
C THR A 90 11.28 -3.25 -6.91
N GLN A 91 11.10 -2.04 -7.44
CA GLN A 91 9.84 -1.30 -7.29
C GLN A 91 8.66 -2.02 -7.97
N ALA A 92 8.88 -2.59 -9.15
CA ALA A 92 7.87 -3.38 -9.84
C ALA A 92 7.45 -4.63 -9.05
N LYS A 93 8.43 -5.37 -8.50
CA LYS A 93 8.15 -6.51 -7.61
C LYS A 93 7.34 -6.08 -6.39
N LEU A 94 7.74 -4.99 -5.74
CA LEU A 94 7.02 -4.47 -4.57
C LEU A 94 5.55 -4.16 -4.90
N LEU A 95 5.31 -3.52 -6.04
CA LEU A 95 3.96 -3.22 -6.53
C LEU A 95 3.16 -4.49 -6.86
N ARG A 96 3.78 -5.52 -7.44
CA ARG A 96 3.12 -6.81 -7.70
C ARG A 96 2.76 -7.57 -6.43
N PHE A 97 3.56 -7.42 -5.38
CA PHE A 97 3.30 -8.07 -4.09
C PHE A 97 2.32 -7.29 -3.19
N VAL A 98 1.78 -6.15 -3.64
CA VAL A 98 0.74 -5.38 -2.92
C VAL A 98 -0.42 -6.25 -2.40
N PRO A 99 -0.94 -7.26 -3.13
CA PRO A 99 -1.96 -8.15 -2.59
C PRO A 99 -1.55 -8.80 -1.25
N LEU A 100 -0.27 -9.14 -1.10
CA LEU A 100 0.24 -9.89 0.04
C LEU A 100 0.60 -9.00 1.23
N TRP A 101 1.39 -7.94 1.01
CA TRP A 101 1.91 -7.13 2.10
C TRP A 101 1.04 -5.91 2.46
N TYR A 102 0.14 -5.49 1.56
CA TYR A 102 -0.75 -4.34 1.75
C TYR A 102 -2.21 -4.80 1.90
N ALA A 103 -2.72 -5.52 0.89
CA ALA A 103 -4.16 -5.83 0.82
C ALA A 103 -4.57 -6.89 1.83
N ALA A 104 -3.88 -8.03 1.91
CA ALA A 104 -4.23 -9.12 2.82
C ALA A 104 -4.39 -8.68 4.29
N PRO A 105 -3.41 -7.98 4.91
CA PRO A 105 -3.54 -7.58 6.32
C PRO A 105 -4.65 -6.54 6.52
N LEU A 106 -4.77 -5.52 5.65
CA LEU A 106 -5.84 -4.51 5.77
C LEU A 106 -7.24 -5.07 5.48
N THR A 107 -7.38 -5.94 4.48
CA THR A 107 -8.68 -6.57 4.15
C THR A 107 -9.13 -7.44 5.32
N THR A 108 -8.22 -8.20 5.93
CA THR A 108 -8.53 -9.00 7.11
C THR A 108 -9.01 -8.13 8.26
N GLY A 109 -8.30 -7.03 8.56
CA GLY A 109 -8.71 -6.07 9.57
C GLY A 109 -10.06 -5.42 9.27
N ALA A 110 -10.30 -5.05 8.02
CA ALA A 110 -11.55 -4.45 7.57
C ALA A 110 -12.72 -5.41 7.70
N ILE A 111 -12.60 -6.66 7.22
CA ILE A 111 -13.64 -7.69 7.29
C ILE A 111 -14.04 -7.97 8.74
N LEU A 112 -13.04 -8.14 9.63
CA LEU A 112 -13.31 -8.34 11.06
C LEU A 112 -14.00 -7.13 11.70
N SER A 113 -13.66 -5.92 11.26
CA SER A 113 -14.25 -4.67 11.77
C SER A 113 -15.71 -4.48 11.37
N ILE A 114 -16.14 -5.09 10.27
CA ILE A 114 -17.51 -5.00 9.75
C ILE A 114 -18.33 -6.27 9.99
N ALA A 115 -17.75 -7.30 10.60
CA ALA A 115 -18.39 -8.58 10.82
C ALA A 115 -19.73 -8.41 11.57
N PRO A 116 -20.81 -9.06 11.10
CA PRO A 116 -22.14 -8.88 11.68
C PRO A 116 -22.19 -9.49 13.08
N THR A 117 -22.88 -8.81 13.99
CA THR A 117 -23.10 -9.28 15.37
C THR A 117 -24.49 -9.88 15.58
N SER A 118 -25.40 -9.65 14.62
CA SER A 118 -26.75 -10.20 14.59
C SER A 118 -27.19 -10.48 13.15
N GLY A 119 -28.23 -11.28 12.97
CA GLY A 119 -28.75 -11.64 11.64
C GLY A 119 -29.26 -10.44 10.85
N ASP A 120 -29.80 -9.42 11.52
CA ASP A 120 -30.38 -8.23 10.89
C ASP A 120 -29.32 -7.33 10.22
N GLU A 121 -28.04 -7.48 10.60
CA GLU A 121 -26.93 -6.72 10.02
C GLU A 121 -26.36 -7.37 8.75
N PHE A 122 -26.82 -8.56 8.37
CA PHE A 122 -26.18 -9.37 7.33
C PHE A 122 -26.19 -8.70 5.95
N THR A 123 -27.31 -8.11 5.53
CA THR A 123 -27.40 -7.39 4.24
C THR A 123 -26.45 -6.19 4.20
N PHE A 124 -26.35 -5.46 5.31
CA PHE A 124 -25.46 -4.30 5.43
C PHE A 124 -23.98 -4.72 5.45
N PHE A 125 -23.67 -5.85 6.08
CA PHE A 125 -22.35 -6.47 6.02
C PHE A 125 -21.96 -6.84 4.58
N LEU A 126 -22.85 -7.50 3.82
CA LEU A 126 -22.57 -7.87 2.43
C LEU A 126 -22.29 -6.65 1.55
N LEU A 127 -23.05 -5.57 1.74
CA LEU A 127 -22.81 -4.31 1.02
C LEU A 127 -21.42 -3.73 1.33
N LYS A 128 -21.04 -3.67 2.62
CA LYS A 128 -19.71 -3.21 3.04
C LYS A 128 -18.61 -4.12 2.51
N LEU A 129 -18.80 -5.43 2.54
CA LEU A 129 -17.85 -6.41 2.02
C LEU A 129 -17.64 -6.22 0.52
N ALA A 130 -18.71 -5.98 -0.24
CA ALA A 130 -18.61 -5.68 -1.67
C ALA A 130 -17.82 -4.39 -1.94
N VAL A 131 -18.05 -3.33 -1.16
CA VAL A 131 -17.29 -2.07 -1.26
C VAL A 131 -15.82 -2.29 -0.95
N VAL A 132 -15.50 -2.99 0.15
CA VAL A 132 -14.12 -3.34 0.52
C VAL A 132 -13.45 -4.14 -0.60
N GLY A 133 -14.13 -5.18 -1.11
CA GLY A 133 -13.64 -6.01 -2.20
C GLY A 133 -13.35 -5.21 -3.47
N ALA A 134 -14.25 -4.31 -3.87
CA ALA A 134 -14.08 -3.45 -5.04
C ALA A 134 -12.88 -2.51 -4.90
N VAL A 135 -12.71 -1.89 -3.72
CA VAL A 135 -11.58 -1.00 -3.44
C VAL A 135 -10.26 -1.76 -3.52
N PHE A 136 -10.14 -2.90 -2.84
CA PHE A 136 -8.89 -3.68 -2.86
C PHE A 136 -8.59 -4.26 -4.24
N ALA A 137 -9.61 -4.72 -4.98
CA ALA A 137 -9.42 -5.17 -6.36
C ALA A 137 -8.88 -4.03 -7.25
N GLY A 138 -9.44 -2.82 -7.12
CA GLY A 138 -8.95 -1.63 -7.81
C GLY A 138 -7.51 -1.29 -7.46
N VAL A 139 -7.16 -1.31 -6.17
CA VAL A 139 -5.77 -1.09 -5.70
C VAL A 139 -4.82 -2.12 -6.30
N ILE A 140 -5.16 -3.41 -6.25
CA ILE A 140 -4.33 -4.49 -6.80
C ILE A 140 -4.13 -4.28 -8.31
N TYR A 141 -5.19 -3.98 -9.04
CA TYR A 141 -5.15 -3.77 -10.48
C TYR A 141 -4.25 -2.59 -10.86
N LEU A 142 -4.43 -1.43 -10.21
CA LEU A 142 -3.63 -0.23 -10.48
C LEU A 142 -2.15 -0.43 -10.15
N ASN A 143 -1.83 -1.12 -9.05
CA ASN A 143 -0.45 -1.42 -8.69
C ASN A 143 0.18 -2.41 -9.67
N LYS A 144 -0.57 -3.40 -10.18
CA LYS A 144 -0.10 -4.30 -11.23
C LYS A 144 0.22 -3.55 -12.53
N MET A 145 -0.69 -2.65 -12.97
CA MET A 145 -0.44 -1.82 -14.16
C MET A 145 0.82 -0.94 -13.98
N ALA A 146 1.00 -0.34 -12.81
CA ALA A 146 2.19 0.45 -12.53
C ALA A 146 3.47 -0.40 -12.51
N ALA A 147 3.41 -1.63 -11.99
CA ALA A 147 4.54 -2.55 -12.02
C ALA A 147 4.96 -2.91 -13.45
N ASP A 148 3.99 -3.20 -14.32
CA ASP A 148 4.25 -3.53 -15.72
C ASP A 148 4.91 -2.34 -16.46
N GLY A 149 4.51 -1.11 -16.13
CA GLY A 149 5.16 0.11 -16.63
C GLY A 149 6.61 0.25 -16.18
N LEU A 150 6.90 0.00 -14.90
CA LEU A 150 8.27 0.04 -14.37
C LEU A 150 9.17 -1.04 -14.96
N GLU A 151 8.66 -2.25 -15.21
CA GLU A 151 9.43 -3.30 -15.90
C GLU A 151 9.73 -2.93 -17.36
N ALA A 152 8.80 -2.25 -18.04
CA ALA A 152 9.04 -1.75 -19.38
C ALA A 152 10.11 -0.64 -19.39
N GLU A 153 10.08 0.27 -18.42
CA GLU A 153 11.12 1.30 -18.25
C GLU A 153 12.49 0.68 -17.92
N ALA A 154 12.53 -0.37 -17.09
CA ALA A 154 13.75 -1.10 -16.72
C ALA A 154 14.46 -1.76 -17.93
N LYS A 155 13.70 -2.28 -18.89
CA LYS A 155 14.23 -2.91 -20.12
C LYS A 155 14.86 -1.91 -21.10
N GLN A 156 14.62 -0.62 -20.89
CA GLN A 156 15.09 0.46 -21.76
C GLN A 156 16.26 1.25 -21.15
N LEU A 157 16.79 0.81 -19.99
CA LEU A 157 18.00 1.33 -19.34
C LEU A 157 19.22 0.51 -19.73
#